data_AF-X1GTY4-F1
#
_entry.id   AF-X1GTY4-F1
#
_cell.length_a   1.000
_cell.length_b   1.000
_cell.length_c   1.000
_cell.angle_alpha   90.00
_cell.angle_beta   90.00
_cell.angle_gamma   90.00
#
_symmetry.space_group_name_H-M   'P 1'
#
loop_
_entity.id
_entity.type
_entity.pdbx_description
1 polymer ?
#
loop_
_entity_poly.entity_id
_entity_poly.type
_entity_poly.pdbx_seq_one_letter_code
_entity_poly.pdbx_strand_id
1 'polypeptide(L)'
;MEKPLELVMETQGVYLKNPEKAIPIWEEEIRTALEKILAFLHGKILPRTPSTTGYLRGSVSTEIRGNKLDLHGVVGSPAKYAMAIEKGYPAGKFPNIDAIKMWARSKFGGGPGEEMRAYLI
;
A
#
# COMPACT_ATOMS: atom_id res chain seq x y z
N MET A 1 2.25 -20.26 6.74
CA MET A 1 2.64 -19.71 5.42
C MET A 1 1.39 -19.61 4.58
N GLU A 2 1.00 -18.41 4.16
CA GLU A 2 -0.09 -18.24 3.18
C GLU A 2 0.44 -18.56 1.78
N LYS A 3 -0.37 -19.24 0.97
CA LYS A 3 -0.02 -19.54 -0.43
C LYS A 3 0.13 -18.23 -1.23
N PRO A 4 1.12 -18.13 -2.14
CA PRO A 4 1.25 -16.99 -3.03
C PRO A 4 0.03 -16.87 -3.94
N LEU A 5 -0.29 -15.64 -4.34
CA LEU A 5 -1.34 -15.37 -5.33
C LEU A 5 -0.86 -15.90 -6.70
N GLU A 6 -1.46 -16.97 -7.19
CA GLU A 6 -1.21 -17.49 -8.53
C GLU A 6 -2.15 -16.81 -9.52
N LEU A 7 -1.58 -16.03 -10.43
CA LEU A 7 -2.28 -15.43 -11.56
C LEU A 7 -1.91 -16.22 -12.81
N VAL A 8 -2.83 -17.05 -13.29
CA VAL A 8 -2.67 -17.79 -14.54
C VAL A 8 -3.53 -17.10 -15.60
N MET A 9 -2.88 -16.63 -16.66
CA MET A 9 -3.54 -16.02 -17.82
C MET A 9 -3.40 -16.99 -18.99
N GLU A 10 -4.50 -17.65 -19.38
CA GLU A 10 -4.51 -18.57 -20.52
C GLU A 10 -4.79 -17.79 -21.80
N THR A 11 -3.73 -17.41 -22.52
CA THR A 11 -3.89 -16.77 -23.83
C THR A 11 -4.22 -17.83 -24.87
N GLN A 12 -5.45 -17.84 -25.40
CA GLN A 12 -5.78 -18.72 -26.52
C GLN A 12 -5.03 -18.30 -27.79
N GLY A 13 -4.41 -19.25 -28.51
CA GLY A 13 -3.59 -19.01 -29.70
C GLY A 13 -4.30 -18.35 -30.90
N VAL A 14 -5.60 -18.07 -30.79
CA VAL A 14 -6.43 -17.40 -31.78
C VAL A 14 -6.10 -15.90 -31.90
N TYR A 15 -5.63 -15.27 -30.82
CA TYR A 15 -5.43 -13.81 -30.74
C TYR A 15 -4.16 -13.29 -31.40
N LEU A 16 -3.20 -14.17 -31.70
CA LEU A 16 -1.95 -13.81 -32.39
C LEU A 16 -2.16 -13.45 -33.86
N LYS A 17 -3.29 -13.83 -34.47
CA LYS A 17 -3.56 -13.60 -35.90
C LYS A 17 -4.28 -12.28 -36.20
N ASN A 18 -4.94 -11.66 -35.22
CA ASN A 18 -5.71 -10.42 -35.39
C ASN A 18 -5.62 -9.55 -34.12
N PRO A 19 -4.52 -8.78 -33.95
CA PRO A 19 -4.25 -8.06 -32.71
C PRO A 19 -5.29 -6.99 -32.38
N GLU A 20 -5.89 -6.35 -33.38
CA GLU A 20 -6.90 -5.30 -33.15
C GLU A 20 -8.18 -5.81 -32.49
N LYS A 21 -8.56 -7.06 -32.80
CA LYS A 21 -9.70 -7.73 -32.15
C LYS A 21 -9.35 -8.27 -30.77
N ALA A 22 -8.06 -8.45 -30.48
CA ALA A 22 -7.56 -8.94 -29.21
C ALA A 22 -7.44 -7.83 -28.15
N ILE A 23 -7.23 -6.56 -28.56
CA ILE A 23 -7.05 -5.43 -27.62
C ILE A 23 -8.21 -5.29 -26.61
N PRO A 24 -9.49 -5.29 -27.01
CA PRO A 24 -10.59 -5.16 -26.04
C PRO A 24 -10.66 -6.34 -25.07
N ILE A 25 -10.34 -7.54 -25.56
CA ILE A 25 -10.34 -8.78 -24.77
C ILE A 25 -9.21 -8.75 -23.75
N TRP A 26 -8.00 -8.36 -24.17
CA TRP A 26 -6.87 -8.20 -23.26
C TRP A 26 -7.07 -7.08 -22.26
N GLU A 27 -7.70 -5.97 -22.65
CA GLU A 27 -8.07 -4.91 -21.70
C GLU A 27 -8.99 -5.46 -20.60
N GLU A 28 -10.01 -6.24 -20.97
CA GLU A 28 -10.94 -6.86 -20.01
C GLU A 28 -10.23 -7.89 -19.11
N GLU A 29 -9.35 -8.71 -19.68
CA GLU A 29 -8.54 -9.68 -18.92
C GLU A 29 -7.59 -8.99 -17.93
N ILE A 30 -6.88 -7.96 -18.37
CA ILE A 30 -5.96 -7.17 -17.53
C ILE A 30 -6.75 -6.47 -16.42
N ARG A 31 -7.90 -5.87 -16.73
CA ARG A 31 -8.77 -5.23 -15.74
C ARG A 31 -9.22 -6.23 -14.69
N THR A 32 -9.69 -7.41 -15.12
CA THR A 32 -10.11 -8.49 -14.22
C THR A 32 -8.96 -8.97 -13.33
N ALA A 33 -7.75 -9.10 -13.89
CA ALA A 33 -6.56 -9.48 -13.13
C ALA A 33 -6.20 -8.40 -12.09
N LEU A 34 -6.22 -7.13 -12.49
CA LEU A 34 -5.99 -6.00 -11.58
C LEU A 34 -7.03 -5.94 -10.46
N GLU A 35 -8.31 -6.17 -10.73
CA GLU A 35 -9.35 -6.22 -9.71
C GLU A 35 -9.04 -7.29 -8.64
N LYS A 36 -8.62 -8.48 -9.06
CA LYS A 36 -8.22 -9.56 -8.14
C LYS A 36 -6.99 -9.18 -7.30
N ILE A 37 -5.98 -8.58 -7.92
CA ILE A 37 -4.77 -8.10 -7.23
C ILE A 37 -5.15 -7.03 -6.21
N LEU A 38 -5.95 -6.05 -6.60
CA LEU A 38 -6.37 -4.95 -5.74
C LEU A 38 -7.24 -5.44 -4.58
N ALA A 39 -8.15 -6.39 -4.83
CA ALA A 39 -8.94 -7.02 -3.77
C ALA A 39 -8.05 -7.78 -2.77
N PHE A 40 -7.05 -8.53 -3.27
CA PHE A 40 -6.07 -9.20 -2.42
C PHE A 40 -5.28 -8.19 -1.58
N LEU A 41 -4.72 -7.15 -2.22
CA LEU A 41 -3.95 -6.11 -1.55
C LEU A 41 -4.80 -5.35 -0.52
N HIS A 42 -6.04 -5.02 -0.86
CA HIS A 42 -6.99 -4.39 0.06
C HIS A 42 -7.25 -5.28 1.28
N GLY A 43 -7.50 -6.57 1.08
CA GLY A 43 -7.64 -7.54 2.16
C GLY A 43 -6.39 -7.69 3.03
N LYS A 44 -5.19 -7.38 2.52
CA LYS A 44 -3.94 -7.35 3.30
C LYS A 44 -3.69 -6.01 3.98
N ILE A 45 -4.00 -4.91 3.32
CA ILE A 45 -3.73 -3.56 3.80
C ILE A 45 -4.75 -3.18 4.86
N LEU A 46 -6.04 -3.35 4.59
CA LEU A 46 -7.15 -2.96 5.47
C LEU A 46 -6.99 -3.43 6.93
N PRO A 47 -6.68 -4.71 7.24
CA PRO A 47 -6.48 -5.15 8.61
C PRO A 47 -5.21 -4.59 9.27
N ARG A 48 -4.19 -4.21 8.47
CA ARG A 48 -2.93 -3.61 8.95
C ARG A 48 -3.02 -2.08 9.08
N THR A 49 -4.03 -1.48 8.46
CA THR A 49 -4.27 -0.04 8.56
C THR A 49 -4.75 0.30 9.97
N PRO A 50 -4.17 1.33 10.63
CA PRO A 50 -4.62 1.82 11.93
C PRO A 50 -6.12 2.13 11.96
N SER A 51 -6.78 1.87 13.10
CA SER A 51 -8.23 2.07 13.25
C SER A 51 -8.74 2.60 14.60
N THR A 52 -7.91 3.24 15.43
CA THR A 52 -8.29 3.95 16.68
C THR A 52 -9.64 4.66 16.59
N THR A 53 -9.87 5.39 15.48
CA THR A 53 -11.16 6.06 15.23
C THR A 53 -11.92 5.44 14.06
N GLY A 54 -11.36 4.41 13.41
CA GLY A 54 -11.93 3.74 12.25
C GLY A 54 -11.92 4.55 10.95
N TYR A 55 -11.75 5.87 11.01
CA TYR A 55 -11.75 6.76 9.84
C TYR A 55 -10.67 6.41 8.81
N LEU A 56 -9.45 6.11 9.26
CA LEU A 56 -8.39 5.74 8.33
C LEU A 56 -8.69 4.42 7.65
N ARG A 57 -8.95 3.36 8.42
CA ARG A 57 -9.28 2.04 7.86
C ARG A 57 -10.50 2.10 6.93
N GLY A 58 -11.58 2.76 7.34
CA GLY A 58 -12.80 2.90 6.54
C GLY A 58 -12.62 3.71 5.26
N SER A 59 -11.54 4.49 5.15
CA SER A 59 -11.21 5.26 3.94
C SER A 59 -10.34 4.52 2.94
N VAL A 60 -9.81 3.32 3.28
CA VAL A 60 -9.00 2.55 2.33
C VAL A 60 -9.91 2.01 1.24
N SER A 61 -9.65 2.42 0.00
CA SER A 61 -10.37 1.98 -1.19
C SER A 61 -9.42 1.49 -2.28
N THR A 62 -10.00 0.89 -3.31
CA THR A 62 -9.31 0.44 -4.51
C THR A 62 -9.86 1.16 -5.73
N GLU A 63 -9.01 1.46 -6.70
CA GLU A 63 -9.40 2.12 -7.94
C GLU A 63 -8.51 1.62 -9.08
N ILE A 64 -9.08 1.42 -10.28
CA ILE A 64 -8.32 1.19 -11.52
C ILE A 64 -8.40 2.44 -12.37
N ARG A 65 -7.25 2.97 -12.75
CA ARG A 65 -7.09 4.17 -13.58
C ARG A 65 -6.39 3.82 -14.89
N GLY A 66 -6.52 4.71 -15.87
CA GLY A 66 -5.86 4.59 -17.17
C GLY A 66 -6.81 4.17 -18.29
N ASN A 67 -6.25 3.90 -19.47
CA ASN A 67 -6.99 3.65 -20.70
C ASN A 67 -6.39 2.50 -21.49
N LYS A 68 -7.24 1.65 -22.07
CA LYS A 68 -6.84 0.51 -22.91
C LYS A 68 -5.92 -0.45 -22.15
N LEU A 69 -4.70 -0.67 -22.65
CA LEU A 69 -3.72 -1.57 -22.04
C LEU A 69 -2.85 -0.86 -20.98
N ASP A 70 -2.94 0.47 -20.88
CA ASP A 70 -2.26 1.26 -19.86
C ASP A 70 -3.17 1.41 -18.64
N LEU A 71 -3.28 0.33 -17.86
CA LEU A 71 -4.12 0.27 -16.67
C LEU A 71 -3.25 0.19 -15.41
N HIS A 72 -3.57 1.03 -14.43
CA HIS A 72 -2.93 1.04 -13.13
C HIS A 72 -3.95 0.83 -12.02
N GLY A 73 -3.63 -0.10 -11.13
CA GLY A 73 -4.39 -0.30 -9.90
C GLY A 73 -3.83 0.52 -8.75
N VAL A 74 -4.71 1.16 -7.99
CA VAL A 74 -4.39 1.94 -6.80
C VAL A 74 -5.12 1.32 -5.60
N VAL A 75 -4.41 1.08 -4.50
CA VAL A 75 -4.98 0.75 -3.19
C VAL A 75 -4.47 1.76 -2.18
N GLY A 76 -5.36 2.49 -1.53
CA GLY A 76 -4.95 3.52 -0.59
C GLY A 76 -6.12 4.27 0.02
N SER A 77 -5.80 5.27 0.85
CA SER A 77 -6.79 6.16 1.45
C SER A 77 -6.72 7.54 0.78
N PRO A 78 -7.85 8.10 0.30
CA PRO A 78 -7.91 9.49 -0.14
C PRO A 78 -8.06 10.48 1.04
N ALA A 79 -8.17 9.99 2.28
CA ALA A 79 -8.36 10.81 3.46
C ALA A 79 -7.03 11.44 3.90
N LYS A 80 -6.73 12.61 3.33
CA LYS A 80 -5.44 13.33 3.33
C LYS A 80 -4.57 13.36 4.60
N TYR A 81 -5.06 13.04 5.80
CA TYR A 81 -4.25 12.93 7.04
C TYR A 81 -4.78 11.90 8.04
N ALA A 82 -5.71 11.02 7.68
CA ALA A 82 -6.69 10.36 8.57
C ALA A 82 -6.58 10.72 10.07
N MET A 83 -6.96 11.98 10.31
CA MET A 83 -6.62 12.88 11.41
C MET A 83 -5.40 12.49 12.23
N ALA A 84 -4.26 12.96 11.74
CA ALA A 84 -2.94 12.67 12.26
C ALA A 84 -2.67 11.15 12.32
N ILE A 85 -3.15 10.40 11.32
CA ILE A 85 -3.19 8.93 11.24
C ILE A 85 -3.24 8.34 12.63
N GLU A 86 -4.39 8.73 13.19
CA GLU A 86 -4.94 8.37 14.48
C GLU A 86 -4.42 9.18 15.66
N LYS A 87 -3.96 10.39 15.34
CA LYS A 87 -3.55 11.51 16.20
C LYS A 87 -2.25 11.33 16.97
N GLY A 88 -1.11 11.67 16.35
CA GLY A 88 0.09 12.08 17.11
C GLY A 88 -0.16 13.32 18.01
N TYR A 89 0.68 13.53 19.05
CA TYR A 89 0.38 14.39 20.23
C TYR A 89 0.47 15.93 20.03
N PRO A 90 -0.32 16.72 20.80
CA PRO A 90 -0.23 18.19 20.88
C PRO A 90 1.05 18.72 21.57
N ALA A 91 1.43 19.96 21.26
CA ALA A 91 2.70 20.59 21.63
C ALA A 91 2.88 20.84 23.15
N GLY A 92 4.10 20.60 23.66
CA GLY A 92 4.53 20.92 25.04
C GLY A 92 5.22 19.79 25.82
N LYS A 93 5.17 18.55 25.34
CA LYS A 93 5.92 17.40 25.90
C LYS A 93 6.93 16.89 24.88
N PHE A 94 8.17 16.73 25.32
CA PHE A 94 9.21 16.06 24.54
C PHE A 94 8.81 14.60 24.29
N PRO A 95 8.97 14.05 23.07
CA PRO A 95 8.71 12.63 22.83
C PRO A 95 9.60 11.78 23.75
N ASN A 96 9.11 10.62 24.21
CA ASN A 96 9.92 9.75 25.08
C ASN A 96 11.17 9.29 24.33
N ILE A 97 12.30 9.89 24.68
CA ILE A 97 13.57 9.76 23.99
C ILE A 97 14.01 8.28 23.96
N ASP A 98 13.76 7.49 25.00
CA ASP A 98 14.14 6.07 25.06
C ASP A 98 13.47 5.23 23.95
N ALA A 99 12.25 5.57 23.52
CA ALA A 99 11.55 4.91 22.41
C ALA A 99 12.17 5.27 21.04
N ILE A 100 12.62 6.51 20.87
CA ILE A 100 13.34 6.95 19.67
C ILE A 100 14.71 6.25 19.61
N LYS A 101 15.39 6.04 20.75
CA LYS A 101 16.68 5.32 20.77
C LYS A 101 16.54 3.88 20.30
N MET A 102 15.45 3.20 20.66
CA MET A 102 15.21 1.82 20.22
C MET A 102 14.88 1.71 18.73
N TRP A 103 14.03 2.59 18.19
CA TRP A 103 13.77 2.66 16.74
C TRP A 103 15.06 2.98 15.96
N ALA A 104 15.83 3.94 16.47
CA ALA A 104 17.12 4.30 15.90
C ALA A 104 18.10 3.12 15.93
N ARG A 105 18.22 2.39 17.05
CA ARG A 105 19.03 1.16 17.15
C ARG A 105 18.60 0.08 16.17
N SER A 106 17.29 -0.10 15.97
CA SER A 106 16.77 -1.11 15.03
C SER A 106 16.95 -0.71 13.56
N LYS A 107 16.98 0.60 13.25
CA LYS A 107 17.13 1.11 11.87
C LYS A 107 18.57 1.39 11.47
N PHE A 108 19.42 1.73 12.44
CA PHE A 108 20.80 2.15 12.23
C PHE A 108 21.83 1.24 12.91
N GLY A 109 21.39 0.20 13.63
CA GLY A 109 22.24 -0.90 14.11
C GLY A 109 23.21 -0.58 15.26
N GLY A 110 23.38 0.68 15.65
CA GLY A 110 24.37 1.09 16.65
C GLY A 110 23.84 1.13 18.09
N GLY A 111 24.49 0.42 19.02
CA GLY A 111 24.31 0.59 20.47
C GLY A 111 24.62 2.02 20.96
N PRO A 112 24.38 2.35 22.24
CA PRO A 112 24.39 3.73 22.72
C PRO A 112 25.79 4.31 22.75
N GLY A 113 26.08 5.23 21.85
CA GLY A 113 27.28 6.06 21.91
C GLY A 113 27.28 7.09 20.80
N GLU A 114 27.41 8.35 21.18
CA GLU A 114 27.76 9.51 20.33
C GLU A 114 26.71 10.11 19.37
N GLU A 115 25.95 9.36 18.57
CA GLU A 115 25.14 10.01 17.50
C GLU A 115 23.88 10.75 17.97
N MET A 116 23.45 10.55 19.22
CA MET A 116 22.20 11.12 19.72
C MET A 116 22.28 12.62 20.07
N ARG A 117 23.46 13.23 20.12
CA ARG A 117 23.62 14.65 20.48
C ARG A 117 23.26 15.62 19.35
N ALA A 118 23.21 15.16 18.09
CA ALA A 118 22.94 16.06 16.96
C ALA A 118 21.45 16.41 16.77
N TYR A 119 20.54 15.69 17.45
CA TYR A 119 19.08 15.81 17.21
C TYR A 119 18.28 16.40 18.38
N LEU A 120 18.95 17.00 19.36
CA LEU A 120 18.31 17.67 20.50
C LEU A 120 18.87 19.08 20.68
N ILE A 121 18.41 20.02 19.86
CA ILE A 121 18.38 21.47 20.14
C ILE A 121 16.93 21.91 19.97
#